data_AF-A0A9X0YWM6-F1
#
_entry.id   AF-A0A9X0YWM6-F1
#
_cell.length_a   1.000
_cell.length_b   1.000
_cell.length_c   1.000
_cell.angle_alpha   90.00
_cell.angle_beta   90.00
_cell.angle_gamma   90.00
#
_symmetry.space_group_name_H-M   'P 1'
#
loop_
_entity.id
_entity.type
_entity.pdbx_description
1 polymer ?
#
loop_
_entity_poly.entity_id
_entity_poly.type
_entity_poly.pdbx_seq_one_letter_code
_entity_poly.pdbx_strand_id
1 'polypeptide(L)' 'MKQILLEFLWFFLALFILNVIVNAIFQSSVNLATAFSTALGVSAGIVFVGHWVQKKLEAK' A
#
# COMPACT_ATOMS: atom_id res chain seq x y z
N MET A 1 13.41 6.31 -8.76
CA MET A 1 13.51 5.68 -7.42
C MET A 1 12.95 6.55 -6.31
N LYS A 2 13.39 7.81 -6.12
CA LYS A 2 12.84 8.68 -5.05
C LYS A 2 11.33 8.89 -5.14
N GLN A 3 10.78 9.17 -6.33
CA GLN A 3 9.32 9.34 -6.52
C GLN A 3 8.53 8.06 -6.26
N ILE A 4 8.99 6.92 -6.78
CA ILE A 4 8.39 5.59 -6.57
C ILE A 4 8.30 5.25 -5.07
N LEU A 5 9.36 5.54 -4.32
CA LEU A 5 9.39 5.30 -2.87
C LEU A 5 8.44 6.24 -2.11
N LEU A 6 8.28 7.47 -2.57
CA LEU A 6 7.39 8.47 -1.97
C LEU A 6 5.92 8.09 -2.24
N GLU A 7 5.62 7.65 -3.45
CA GLU A 7 4.31 7.13 -3.86
C GLU A 7 3.95 5.85 -3.08
N PHE A 8 4.90 4.92 -2.95
CA PHE A 8 4.76 3.76 -2.07
C PHE A 8 4.43 4.17 -0.63
N LEU A 9 5.14 5.16 -0.08
CA LEU A 9 4.95 5.60 1.30
C LEU A 9 3.57 6.22 1.51
N TRP A 10 3.08 7.01 0.55
CA TRP A 10 1.73 7.56 0.60
C TRP A 10 0.65 6.48 0.57
N PHE A 11 0.75 5.53 -0.36
CA PHE A 11 -0.18 4.39 -0.41
C PHE A 11 -0.11 3.55 0.86
N PHE A 12 1.10 3.26 1.34
CA PHE A 12 1.32 2.50 2.55
C PHE A 12 0.68 3.19 3.77
N LEU A 13 0.94 4.47 3.98
CA LEU A 13 0.37 5.22 5.12
C LEU A 13 -1.15 5.29 5.06
N ALA A 14 -1.71 5.60 3.89
CA ALA A 14 -3.17 5.69 3.72
C ALA A 14 -3.84 4.33 3.99
N LEU A 15 -3.31 3.25 3.40
CA LEU A 15 -3.84 1.91 3.59
C LEU A 15 -3.63 1.42 5.02
N PHE A 16 -2.48 1.70 5.63
CA PHE A 16 -2.18 1.29 6.99
C PHE A 16 -3.13 1.96 7.99
N ILE A 17 -3.30 3.28 7.91
CA ILE A 17 -4.20 4.03 8.79
C ILE A 17 -5.64 3.54 8.60
N LEU A 18 -6.11 3.40 7.37
CA LEU A 18 -7.45 2.90 7.08
C LEU A 18 -7.65 1.50 7.66
N ASN A 19 -6.68 0.61 7.48
CA ASN A 19 -6.77 -0.76 7.96
C ASN A 19 -6.74 -0.83 9.50
N VAL A 20 -5.94 0.00 10.17
CA VAL A 20 -5.96 0.13 11.64
C VAL A 20 -7.31 0.65 12.14
N ILE A 21 -7.89 1.67 11.49
CA ILE A 21 -9.21 2.22 11.86
C ILE A 21 -10.29 1.14 11.71
N VAL A 22 -10.34 0.46 10.57
CA VAL A 22 -11.30 -0.63 10.32
C VAL A 22 -11.10 -1.74 11.35
N ASN A 23 -9.86 -2.14 11.62
CA ASN A 23 -9.58 -3.17 12.61
C ASN A 23 -10.05 -2.79 14.02
N ALA A 24 -9.84 -1.53 14.42
CA ALA A 24 -10.29 -1.01 15.72
C ALA A 24 -11.83 -0.91 15.84
N ILE A 25 -12.54 -0.68 14.74
CA ILE A 25 -14.01 -0.60 14.73
C ILE A 25 -14.64 -2.00 14.78
N PHE A 26 -14.09 -2.95 14.02
CA PHE A 26 -14.74 -4.25 13.78
C PHE A 26 -14.16 -5.41 14.59
N GLN A 27 -12.96 -5.28 15.18
CA GLN A 27 -12.34 -6.33 15.98
C GLN A 27 -12.16 -5.89 17.44
N SER A 28 -12.27 -6.86 18.35
CA SER A 28 -12.05 -6.66 19.78
C SER A 28 -10.57 -6.39 20.14
N SER A 29 -9.64 -6.70 19.23
CA SER A 29 -8.21 -6.48 19.40
C SER A 29 -7.60 -5.97 18.10
N VAL A 30 -6.83 -4.87 18.19
CA VAL A 30 -6.16 -4.29 17.02
C VAL A 30 -4.99 -5.18 16.60
N ASN A 31 -5.13 -5.88 15.48
CA ASN A 31 -4.06 -6.69 14.90
C ASN A 31 -3.16 -5.85 13.99
N LEU A 32 -2.21 -5.16 14.62
CA LEU A 32 -1.23 -4.29 13.94
C LEU A 32 -0.37 -5.05 12.92
N ALA A 33 -0.04 -6.31 13.17
CA ALA A 33 0.79 -7.11 12.27
C ALA A 33 0.06 -7.39 10.95
N THR A 34 -1.22 -7.76 11.01
CA THR A 34 -2.06 -7.96 9.82
C THR A 34 -2.31 -6.65 9.08
N ALA A 35 -2.59 -5.55 9.79
CA ALA A 35 -2.78 -4.25 9.17
C ALA A 35 -1.50 -3.79 8.43
N PHE A 36 -0.34 -3.99 9.05
CA PHE A 36 0.97 -3.66 8.47
C PHE A 36 1.29 -4.52 7.25
N SER A 37 1.18 -5.85 7.35
CA SER A 37 1.52 -6.75 6.24
C SER A 37 0.61 -6.56 5.03
N THR A 38 -0.69 -6.33 5.26
CA THR A 38 -1.66 -6.05 4.21
C THR A 38 -1.36 -4.72 3.53
N ALA A 39 -1.15 -3.65 4.31
CA ALA A 39 -0.83 -2.34 3.76
C ALA A 39 0.48 -2.38 2.94
N LEU A 40 1.50 -3.08 3.43
CA LEU A 40 2.79 -3.25 2.75
C LEU A 40 2.65 -4.04 1.44
N GLY A 41 1.92 -5.15 1.44
CA GLY A 41 1.72 -5.96 0.25
C GLY A 41 0.93 -5.24 -0.83
N VAL A 42 -0.16 -4.56 -0.45
CA VAL A 42 -1.01 -3.84 -1.40
C VAL A 42 -0.30 -2.61 -1.96
N SER A 43 0.36 -1.80 -1.13
CA SER A 43 1.10 -0.62 -1.62
C SER A 43 2.26 -1.02 -2.54
N ALA A 44 2.99 -2.09 -2.21
CA ALA A 44 4.03 -2.62 -3.08
C ALA A 44 3.46 -3.10 -4.42
N GLY A 45 2.32 -3.81 -4.39
CA GLY A 45 1.63 -4.27 -5.60
C GLY A 45 1.18 -3.13 -6.51
N ILE A 46 0.56 -2.09 -5.95
CA ILE A 46 0.12 -0.90 -6.71
C ILE A 46 1.30 -0.26 -7.42
N VAL A 47 2.39 -0.01 -6.70
CA VAL A 47 3.57 0.67 -7.24
C VAL A 47 4.28 -0.19 -8.29
N PHE A 48 4.39 -1.50 -8.05
CA PHE A 48 4.99 -2.43 -9.01
C PHE A 48 4.18 -2.50 -10.31
N VAL A 49 2.87 -2.68 -10.21
CA VAL A 49 1.96 -2.75 -11.37
C VAL A 49 1.95 -1.41 -12.11
N GLY A 50 1.84 -0.29 -11.39
CA GLY A 50 1.88 1.06 -11.97
C GLY A 50 3.15 1.29 -12.79
N HIS A 51 4.31 0.94 -12.24
CA HIS A 51 5.58 1.06 -12.95
C HIS A 51 5.67 0.13 -14.17
N TRP A 52 5.17 -1.10 -14.06
CA TRP A 52 5.15 -2.06 -15.16
C TRP A 52 4.26 -1.58 -16.33
N VAL A 53 3.07 -1.05 -16.02
CA VAL A 53 2.14 -0.48 -17.01
C VAL A 53 2.74 0.73 -17.69
N GLN A 54 3.34 1.66 -16.93
CA GLN A 54 3.96 2.85 -17.49
C GLN A 54 5.07 2.48 -18.49
N LYS A 55 5.95 1.54 -18.11
CA LYS A 55 7.02 1.05 -19.00
C LYS A 55 6.47 0.39 -20.27
N LYS A 56 5.32 -0.30 -20.17
CA LYS A 56 4.63 -0.90 -21.32
C LYS A 56 4.04 0.14 -22.27
N LEU A 57 3.54 1.25 -21.74
CA LEU A 57 2.97 2.35 -22.53
C LEU A 57 4.06 3.17 -23.23
N GLU A 58 5.19 3.43 -22.57
CA GLU A 58 6.34 4.15 -23.15
C GLU A 58 7.08 3.35 -24.24
N ALA A 59 6.95 2.02 -24.23
CA ALA A 59 7.54 1.14 -25.23
C ALA A 59 6.69 0.99 -26.51
N LYS A 60 5.55 1.69 -26.60
CA LYS A 60 4.60 1.63 -27.71
C LYS A 60 4.56 2.97 -28.44
#